data_AF-A0A7W0YDN5-F1
#
_entry.id   AF-A0A7W0YDN5-F1
#
_cell.length_a   1.000
_cell.length_b   1.000
_cell.length_c   1.000
_cell.angle_alpha   90.00
_cell.angle_beta   90.00
_cell.angle_gamma   90.00
#
_symmetry.space_group_name_H-M   'P 1'
#
loop_
_entity.id
_entity.type
_entity.pdbx_description
1 polymer ?
#
loop_
_entity_poly.entity_id
_entity_poly.type
_entity_poly.pdbx_seq_one_letter_code
_entity_poly.pdbx_strand_id
1 'polypeptide(L)'
;VNEVQEVYRLQGVEINDKHIEIIVRQMLRKVKITDPGDTSLLWGDQIDRLDFEAENKKVVEQGGKPAEAVPVLLGITKASLETDSFISAASFQDTTRVLTEAATLGKVDRLRGFKENVIMGHLIPAGTGFPAVREIKLVELGEQVGAPLMEEPEAQPALG
;
A
#
# COMPACT_ATOMS: atom_id res chain seq x y z
N VAL A 1 -21.69 7.02 5.10
CA VAL A 1 -21.69 6.03 3.97
C VAL A 1 -23.05 6.07 3.29
N ASN A 2 -24.13 6.04 4.07
CA ASN A 2 -25.51 6.12 3.59
C ASN A 2 -25.78 7.27 2.63
N GLU A 3 -25.23 8.46 2.90
CA GLU A 3 -25.42 9.67 2.11
C GLU A 3 -24.85 9.53 0.70
N VAL A 4 -23.66 8.95 0.58
CA VAL A 4 -23.03 8.68 -0.73
C VAL A 4 -23.83 7.62 -1.47
N GLN A 5 -24.24 6.56 -0.77
CA GLN A 5 -25.04 5.49 -1.36
C GLN A 5 -26.39 5.97 -1.88
N GLU A 6 -27.06 6.86 -1.16
CA GLU A 6 -28.34 7.40 -1.57
C GLU A 6 -28.26 8.09 -2.93
N VAL A 7 -27.19 8.84 -3.20
CA VAL A 7 -26.97 9.47 -4.50
C VAL A 7 -26.78 8.43 -5.62
N TYR A 8 -26.02 7.36 -5.39
CA TYR A 8 -25.84 6.29 -6.38
C TYR A 8 -27.15 5.54 -6.65
N ARG A 9 -27.90 5.21 -5.59
CA ARG A 9 -29.23 4.58 -5.71
C ARG A 9 -30.22 5.46 -6.46
N LEU A 10 -30.23 6.77 -6.21
CA LEU A 10 -31.08 7.72 -6.93
C LEU A 10 -30.78 7.79 -8.43
N GLN A 11 -29.53 7.50 -8.83
CA GLN A 11 -29.11 7.42 -10.23
C GLN A 11 -29.29 6.02 -10.84
N GLY A 12 -29.84 5.06 -10.08
CA GLY A 12 -30.03 3.68 -10.52
C GLY A 12 -28.73 2.90 -10.66
N VAL A 13 -27.64 3.34 -10.01
CA VAL A 13 -26.34 2.68 -10.07
C VAL A 13 -26.12 1.86 -8.79
N GLU A 14 -25.90 0.56 -8.95
CA GLU A 14 -25.53 -0.32 -7.85
C GLU A 14 -24.02 -0.26 -7.58
N ILE A 15 -23.65 0.06 -6.34
CA ILE A 15 -22.27 0.02 -5.86
C ILE A 15 -22.22 -0.74 -4.54
N ASN A 16 -21.22 -1.60 -4.35
CA ASN A 16 -21.03 -2.30 -3.09
C ASN A 16 -20.44 -1.34 -2.03
N ASP A 17 -21.03 -1.33 -0.83
CA ASP A 17 -20.61 -0.45 0.27
C ASP A 17 -19.13 -0.61 0.64
N LYS A 18 -18.54 -1.81 0.44
CA LYS A 18 -17.11 -2.08 0.66
C LYS A 18 -16.20 -1.10 -0.10
N HIS A 19 -16.60 -0.66 -1.30
CA HIS A 19 -15.81 0.32 -2.05
C HIS A 19 -15.78 1.68 -1.35
N ILE A 20 -16.94 2.15 -0.86
CA ILE A 20 -17.05 3.41 -0.15
C ILE A 20 -16.30 3.33 1.18
N GLU A 21 -16.42 2.21 1.90
CA GLU A 21 -15.70 1.96 3.16
C GLU A 21 -14.18 2.00 2.97
N ILE A 22 -13.65 1.43 1.89
CA ILE A 22 -12.22 1.49 1.58
C ILE A 22 -11.77 2.94 1.38
N ILE A 23 -12.56 3.77 0.70
CA ILE A 23 -12.24 5.20 0.52
C ILE A 23 -12.31 5.95 1.85
N VAL A 24 -13.37 5.75 2.64
CA VAL A 24 -13.52 6.39 3.96
C VAL A 24 -12.38 5.97 4.90
N ARG A 25 -11.92 4.72 4.82
CA ARG A 25 -10.74 4.26 5.56
C ARG A 25 -9.49 5.04 5.18
N GLN A 26 -9.28 5.39 3.91
CA GLN A 26 -8.17 6.24 3.50
C GLN A 26 -8.30 7.68 4.02
N MET A 27 -9.54 8.20 4.11
CA MET A 27 -9.81 9.53 4.67
C MET A 27 -9.56 9.62 6.19
N LEU A 28 -9.65 8.49 6.91
CA LEU A 28 -9.43 8.38 8.36
C LEU A 28 -8.03 7.85 8.75
N ARG A 29 -7.07 7.92 7.81
CA ARG A 29 -5.73 7.36 7.98
C ARG A 29 -4.86 8.08 9.01
N LYS A 30 -5.14 9.36 9.30
CA LYS A 30 -4.36 10.18 10.24
C LYS A 30 -5.06 10.36 11.58
N VAL A 31 -4.26 10.49 12.63
CA VAL A 31 -4.71 10.82 13.99
C VAL A 31 -3.99 12.08 14.48
N LYS A 32 -4.66 12.87 15.32
CA LYS A 32 -4.09 14.05 15.97
C LYS A 32 -3.82 13.76 17.43
N ILE A 33 -2.58 13.96 17.88
CA ILE A 33 -2.18 13.69 19.26
C ILE A 33 -2.82 14.71 20.22
N THR A 34 -3.45 14.20 21.29
CA THR A 34 -4.08 14.99 22.35
C THR A 34 -3.33 14.92 23.67
N ASP A 35 -2.64 13.81 23.93
CA ASP A 35 -1.69 13.65 25.04
C ASP A 35 -0.51 12.80 24.56
N PRO A 36 0.73 13.32 24.57
CA PRO A 36 1.92 12.54 24.21
C PRO A 36 2.22 11.35 25.13
N GLY A 37 1.73 11.34 26.37
CA GLY A 37 2.17 10.36 27.36
C GLY A 37 3.69 10.34 27.52
N ASP A 38 4.28 9.14 27.57
CA ASP A 38 5.74 8.92 27.60
C ASP A 38 6.32 8.62 26.21
N THR A 39 5.57 8.88 25.13
CA THR A 39 6.04 8.68 23.75
C THR A 39 6.93 9.83 23.27
N SER A 40 7.61 9.61 22.15
CA SER A 40 8.38 10.65 21.44
C SER A 40 7.51 11.63 20.63
N LEU A 41 6.18 11.48 20.67
CA LEU A 41 5.24 12.27 19.88
C LEU A 41 5.02 13.65 20.48
N LEU A 42 4.59 14.61 19.65
CA LEU A 42 4.29 15.96 20.12
C LEU A 42 2.78 16.21 20.15
N TRP A 43 2.38 17.03 21.12
CA TRP A 43 0.99 17.44 21.24
C TRP A 43 0.55 18.21 19.99
N GLY A 44 -0.61 17.82 19.44
CA GLY A 44 -1.18 18.47 18.26
C GLY A 44 -0.64 17.97 16.92
N ASP A 45 0.41 17.13 16.91
CA ASP A 45 0.93 16.54 15.68
C ASP A 45 -0.10 15.63 15.01
N GLN A 46 -0.03 15.57 13.68
CA GLN A 46 -0.82 14.65 12.87
C GLN A 46 0.10 13.58 12.29
N ILE A 47 -0.13 12.33 12.67
CA ILE A 47 0.68 11.18 12.24
C ILE A 47 -0.20 10.08 11.65
N ASP A 48 0.43 9.13 10.96
CA ASP A 48 -0.28 7.94 10.50
C ASP A 48 -0.77 7.13 11.70
N ARG A 49 -2.00 6.61 11.59
CA ARG A 49 -2.61 5.78 12.62
C ARG A 49 -1.77 4.53 12.92
N LEU A 50 -1.16 3.91 11.90
CA LEU A 50 -0.32 2.73 12.08
C LEU A 50 0.99 3.06 12.81
N ASP A 51 1.59 4.21 12.52
CA ASP A 51 2.79 4.67 13.21
C ASP A 51 2.49 5.03 14.67
N PHE A 52 1.34 5.67 14.92
CA PHE A 52 0.81 5.93 16.27
C PHE A 52 0.64 4.63 17.06
N GLU A 53 -0.05 3.64 16.48
CA GLU A 53 -0.29 2.34 17.10
C GLU A 53 1.04 1.60 17.37
N ALA A 54 2.00 1.68 16.45
CA ALA A 54 3.31 1.07 16.60
C ALA A 54 4.14 1.72 17.71
N GLU A 55 4.14 3.05 17.81
CA GLU A 55 4.89 3.78 18.85
C GLU A 55 4.30 3.53 20.24
N ASN A 56 2.97 3.59 20.35
CA ASN A 56 2.28 3.27 21.61
C ASN A 56 2.57 1.84 22.07
N LYS A 57 2.58 0.89 21.15
CA LYS A 57 2.91 -0.51 21.49
C LYS A 57 4.31 -0.62 22.11
N LYS A 58 5.32 0.07 21.56
CA LYS A 58 6.68 0.06 22.12
C LYS A 58 6.73 0.64 23.53
N VAL A 59 6.04 1.77 23.77
CA VAL A 59 6.04 2.43 25.08
C VAL A 59 5.35 1.57 26.13
N VAL A 60 4.23 0.93 25.78
CA VAL A 60 3.54 -0.01 26.68
C VAL A 60 4.42 -1.22 27.01
N GLU A 61 5.16 -1.76 26.04
CA GLU A 61 6.12 -2.85 26.27
C GLU A 61 7.26 -2.45 27.23
N GLN A 62 7.59 -1.16 27.28
CA GLN A 62 8.58 -0.59 28.21
C GLN A 62 7.97 -0.18 29.56
N GLY A 63 6.65 -0.36 29.75
CA GLY A 63 5.93 0.00 30.98
C GLY A 63 5.59 1.49 31.12
N GLY A 64 5.73 2.28 30.05
CA GLY A 64 5.37 3.70 30.04
C GLY A 64 3.89 3.95 29.72
N LYS A 65 3.47 5.21 29.86
CA LYS A 65 2.12 5.68 29.49
C LYS A 65 2.02 5.89 27.97
N PRO A 66 1.09 5.22 27.26
CA PRO A 66 0.89 5.46 25.83
C PRO A 66 0.32 6.86 25.56
N ALA A 67 0.53 7.36 24.35
CA ALA A 67 -0.08 8.59 23.86
C ALA A 67 -1.57 8.39 23.57
N GLU A 68 -2.35 9.46 23.73
CA GLU A 68 -3.74 9.57 23.33
C GLU A 68 -3.87 10.43 22.07
N ALA A 69 -4.78 10.04 21.18
CA ALA A 69 -5.03 10.75 19.94
C ALA A 69 -6.49 10.62 19.49
N VAL A 70 -6.94 11.58 18.69
CA VAL A 70 -8.26 11.56 18.06
C VAL A 70 -8.13 11.37 16.54
N PRO A 71 -8.99 10.54 15.91
CA PRO A 71 -9.00 10.40 14.45
C PRO A 71 -9.29 11.73 13.75
N VAL A 72 -8.58 11.99 12.65
CA VAL A 72 -8.81 13.16 11.81
C VAL A 72 -9.39 12.71 10.48
N LEU A 73 -10.57 13.23 10.14
CA LEU A 73 -11.16 13.02 8.82
C LEU A 73 -10.58 14.02 7.82
N LEU A 74 -9.84 13.51 6.85
CA LEU A 74 -9.27 14.29 5.76
C LEU A 74 -10.10 14.11 4.48
N GLY A 75 -10.23 15.17 3.69
CA GLY A 75 -10.76 15.06 2.33
C GLY A 75 -9.84 14.20 1.45
N ILE A 76 -10.39 13.54 0.42
CA ILE A 76 -9.64 12.62 -0.46
C ILE A 76 -8.37 13.24 -1.07
N THR A 77 -8.41 14.52 -1.44
CA THR A 77 -7.27 15.24 -2.01
C THR A 77 -6.17 15.42 -0.97
N LYS A 78 -6.54 15.83 0.24
CA LYS A 78 -5.58 16.01 1.34
C LYS A 78 -5.00 14.67 1.80
N ALA A 79 -5.83 13.64 1.95
CA ALA A 79 -5.38 12.29 2.28
C ALA A 79 -4.39 11.73 1.24
N SER A 80 -4.56 12.08 -0.04
CA SER A 80 -3.67 11.65 -1.12
C SER A 80 -2.33 12.40 -1.14
N LEU A 81 -2.31 13.68 -0.74
CA LEU A 81 -1.10 14.50 -0.63
C LEU A 81 -0.28 14.17 0.62
N GLU A 82 -0.93 13.78 1.71
CA GLU A 82 -0.33 13.47 3.03
C GLU A 82 0.13 12.00 3.16
N THR A 83 0.39 11.33 2.04
CA THR A 83 0.95 9.98 2.03
C THR A 83 2.45 10.00 2.33
N ASP A 84 2.99 8.92 2.89
CA ASP A 84 4.39 8.88 3.34
C ASP A 84 5.39 8.82 2.17
N SER A 85 4.96 8.26 1.03
CA SER A 85 5.75 8.24 -0.20
C SER A 85 5.69 9.61 -0.88
N PHE A 86 6.76 10.40 -0.73
CA PHE A 86 6.85 11.69 -1.39
C PHE A 86 6.88 11.56 -2.92
N ILE A 87 7.37 10.43 -3.46
CA ILE A 87 7.32 10.13 -4.91
C ILE A 87 5.86 10.01 -5.34
N SER A 88 5.06 9.26 -4.58
CA SER A 88 3.63 9.08 -4.85
C SER A 88 2.86 10.40 -4.69
N ALA A 89 3.15 11.18 -3.65
CA ALA A 89 2.52 12.49 -3.42
C ALA A 89 2.85 13.49 -4.55
N ALA A 90 4.13 13.61 -4.93
CA ALA A 90 4.60 14.53 -5.96
C ALA A 90 4.05 14.20 -7.36
N SER A 91 3.75 12.92 -7.62
CA SER A 91 3.09 12.44 -8.85
C SER A 91 1.60 12.78 -8.92
N PHE A 92 0.97 13.12 -7.79
CA PHE A 92 -0.44 13.45 -7.74
C PHE A 92 -0.66 14.93 -8.03
N GLN A 93 -0.19 15.82 -7.15
CA GLN A 93 -0.32 17.28 -7.25
C GLN A 93 0.82 17.97 -6.46
N ASP A 94 0.92 19.30 -6.54
CA ASP A 94 1.87 20.13 -5.76
C ASP A 94 3.35 19.72 -5.87
N THR A 95 3.77 19.21 -7.04
CA THR A 95 5.08 18.57 -7.24
C THR A 95 6.25 19.39 -6.70
N THR A 96 6.33 20.70 -7.00
CA THR A 96 7.41 21.57 -6.53
C THR A 96 7.47 21.67 -5.00
N ARG A 97 6.32 21.85 -4.34
CA ARG A 97 6.22 21.95 -2.89
C ARG A 97 6.64 20.63 -2.22
N VAL A 98 6.09 19.52 -2.68
CA VAL A 98 6.36 18.18 -2.12
C VAL A 98 7.84 17.81 -2.22
N LEU A 99 8.46 18.02 -3.40
CA LEU A 99 9.87 17.72 -3.60
C LEU A 99 10.79 18.63 -2.79
N THR A 100 10.43 19.92 -2.64
CA THR A 100 11.22 20.87 -1.84
C THR A 100 11.23 20.45 -0.38
N GLU A 101 10.05 20.16 0.18
CA GLU A 101 9.92 19.71 1.58
C GLU A 101 10.67 18.40 1.83
N ALA A 102 10.53 17.43 0.91
CA ALA A 102 11.24 16.15 0.99
C ALA A 102 12.77 16.33 0.93
N ALA A 103 13.27 17.22 0.07
CA ALA A 103 14.69 17.53 -0.04
C ALA A 103 15.22 18.24 1.22
N THR A 104 14.48 19.21 1.76
CA THR A 104 14.88 19.93 2.99
C THR A 104 14.92 19.02 4.21
N LEU A 105 13.97 18.08 4.31
CA LEU A 105 13.90 17.12 5.43
C LEU A 105 14.76 15.86 5.19
N GLY A 106 15.36 15.70 4.02
CA GLY A 106 16.10 14.48 3.66
C GLY A 106 15.23 13.22 3.69
N LYS A 107 13.95 13.32 3.31
CA LYS A 107 13.01 12.19 3.33
C LYS A 107 13.51 11.06 2.43
N VAL A 108 13.40 9.83 2.93
CA VAL A 108 13.74 8.60 2.19
C VAL A 108 12.46 7.84 1.88
N ASP A 109 12.20 7.62 0.60
CA ASP A 109 11.07 6.81 0.16
C ASP A 109 11.41 5.31 0.19
N ARG A 110 10.49 4.49 0.70
CA ARG A 110 10.75 3.06 0.96
C ARG A 110 10.14 2.11 -0.07
N LEU A 111 9.50 2.62 -1.14
CA LEU A 111 9.01 1.79 -2.25
C LEU A 111 8.00 0.73 -1.79
N ARG A 112 7.11 1.07 -0.85
CA ARG A 112 6.16 0.10 -0.24
C ARG A 112 4.81 0.04 -0.96
N GLY A 113 4.46 1.09 -1.69
CA GLY A 113 3.19 1.30 -2.36
C GLY A 113 3.25 1.05 -3.86
N PHE A 114 2.11 1.28 -4.51
CA PHE A 114 1.94 0.95 -5.92
C PHE A 114 2.60 1.99 -6.85
N LYS A 115 2.26 3.28 -6.68
CA LYS A 115 2.68 4.35 -7.61
C LYS A 115 4.18 4.51 -7.67
N GLU A 116 4.82 4.56 -6.51
CA GLU A 116 6.27 4.60 -6.38
C GLU A 116 6.97 3.43 -7.11
N ASN A 117 6.52 2.18 -6.94
CA ASN A 117 7.10 1.05 -7.68
C ASN A 117 6.85 1.13 -9.20
N VAL A 118 5.65 1.58 -9.63
CA VAL A 118 5.37 1.80 -11.06
C VAL A 118 6.30 2.84 -11.66
N ILE A 119 6.50 3.99 -10.98
CA ILE A 119 7.37 5.08 -11.45
C ILE A 119 8.82 4.61 -11.54
N MET A 120 9.27 3.79 -10.58
CA MET A 120 10.62 3.23 -10.57
C MET A 120 10.81 2.05 -11.54
N GLY A 121 9.75 1.53 -12.16
CA GLY A 121 9.80 0.34 -13.02
C GLY A 121 10.02 -0.97 -12.26
N HIS A 122 9.74 -0.98 -10.95
CA HIS A 122 9.78 -2.18 -10.12
C HIS A 122 8.47 -2.99 -10.23
N LEU A 123 8.53 -4.26 -9.82
CA LEU A 123 7.33 -5.06 -9.67
C LEU A 123 6.44 -4.46 -8.57
N ILE A 124 5.16 -4.23 -8.88
CA ILE A 124 4.21 -3.67 -7.92
C ILE A 124 3.94 -4.66 -6.77
N PRO A 125 3.70 -4.17 -5.54
CA PRO A 125 3.43 -5.03 -4.38
C PRO A 125 1.97 -5.52 -4.38
N ALA A 126 1.55 -6.21 -5.44
CA ALA A 126 0.19 -6.69 -5.64
C ALA A 126 0.13 -7.90 -6.55
N GLY A 127 -0.91 -8.74 -6.39
CA GLY A 127 -1.10 -9.92 -7.22
C GLY A 127 0.12 -10.84 -7.15
N THR A 128 0.74 -11.13 -8.30
CA THR A 128 1.96 -11.94 -8.39
C THR A 128 3.20 -11.27 -7.79
N GLY A 129 3.14 -9.95 -7.54
CA GLY A 129 4.20 -9.22 -6.85
C GLY A 129 4.21 -9.38 -5.34
N PHE A 130 3.18 -9.99 -4.74
CA PHE A 130 3.23 -10.34 -3.32
C PHE A 130 4.29 -11.42 -3.08
N PRO A 131 5.15 -11.27 -2.05
CA PRO A 131 6.18 -12.27 -1.75
C PRO A 131 5.62 -13.69 -1.59
N ALA A 132 4.45 -13.81 -0.95
CA ALA A 132 3.77 -15.09 -0.74
C ALA A 132 3.39 -15.82 -2.04
N VAL A 133 3.16 -15.10 -3.14
CA VAL A 133 2.84 -15.68 -4.46
C VAL A 133 4.11 -15.86 -5.28
N ARG A 134 5.04 -14.91 -5.21
CA ARG A 134 6.30 -14.92 -5.96
C ARG A 134 7.26 -16.03 -5.52
N GLU A 135 7.27 -16.35 -4.24
CA GLU A 135 8.19 -17.32 -3.64
C GLU A 135 7.60 -18.73 -3.54
N ILE A 136 6.45 -18.97 -4.20
CA ILE A 136 5.88 -20.31 -4.29
C ILE A 136 6.89 -21.22 -5.00
N LYS A 137 7.44 -22.18 -4.24
CA LYS A 137 8.29 -23.24 -4.78
C LYS A 137 7.40 -24.39 -5.23
N LEU A 138 7.60 -24.83 -6.46
CA LEU A 138 6.97 -26.05 -6.96
C LEU A 138 7.51 -27.24 -6.15
N VAL A 139 6.59 -28.02 -5.58
CA VAL A 139 6.90 -29.31 -4.97
C VAL A 139 6.39 -30.37 -5.95
N GLU A 140 7.31 -31.10 -6.57
CA GLU A 140 6.95 -32.23 -7.43
C GLU A 140 6.45 -33.37 -6.53
N LEU A 141 5.17 -33.75 -6.68
CA LEU A 141 4.51 -34.81 -5.89
C LEU A 141 4.45 -36.16 -6.63
N GLY A 142 5.24 -36.36 -7.69
CA GLY A 142 5.25 -37.59 -8.48
C GLY A 142 6.54 -37.75 -9.29
N GLU A 143 6.74 -38.93 -9.87
CA GLU A 143 7.83 -39.18 -10.83
C GLU A 143 7.61 -38.37 -12.11
N GLN A 144 8.69 -37.79 -12.65
CA GLN A 144 8.65 -37.10 -13.94
C GLN A 144 8.20 -38.09 -15.02
N VAL A 145 7.06 -37.79 -15.65
CA VAL A 145 6.51 -38.64 -16.72
C VAL A 145 7.35 -38.41 -17.98
N GLY A 146 8.38 -39.24 -18.14
CA GLY A 146 9.11 -39.48 -19.39
C GLY A 146 9.98 -38.33 -19.89
N ALA A 147 11.20 -38.66 -20.34
CA ALA A 147 11.95 -37.76 -21.21
C ALA A 147 11.10 -37.45 -22.46
N PRO A 148 11.15 -36.22 -23.02
CA PRO A 148 10.51 -35.96 -24.29
C PRO A 148 11.06 -36.95 -25.32
N LEU A 149 10.18 -37.73 -25.94
CA LEU A 149 10.51 -38.48 -27.14
C LEU A 149 10.93 -37.43 -28.18
N MET A 150 12.24 -37.23 -28.35
CA MET A 150 12.75 -36.65 -29.58
C MET A 150 12.33 -37.62 -30.68
N GLU A 151 11.33 -37.25 -31.48
CA GLU A 151 11.06 -37.93 -32.74
C GLU A 151 12.34 -37.84 -33.57
N GLU A 152 12.98 -38.99 -33.81
CA GLU A 152 14.06 -39.06 -34.78
C GLU A 152 13.48 -38.60 -36.13
N PRO A 153 14.15 -37.67 -36.85
CA PRO A 153 13.65 -37.24 -38.14
C PRO A 153 13.59 -38.45 -39.09
N GLU A 154 12.40 -38.73 -39.61
CA GLU A 154 12.16 -39.81 -40.57
C GLU A 154 13.19 -39.73 -41.69
N ALA A 155 13.98 -40.81 -41.84
CA ALA A 155 14.92 -40.93 -42.94
C ALA A 155 14.14 -40.91 -44.27
N GLN A 156 14.32 -39.84 -45.05
CA GLN A 156 13.76 -39.74 -46.39
C GLN A 156 14.32 -40.87 -47.26
N PRO A 157 13.48 -41.63 -47.99
CA PRO A 157 13.98 -42.66 -48.89
C PRO A 157 14.77 -41.99 -50.00
N ALA A 158 16.00 -42.48 -50.22
CA ALA A 158 16.86 -42.03 -51.30
C ALA A 158 16.15 -42.26 -52.64
N LEU A 159 15.84 -41.17 -53.36
CA LEU A 159 15.47 -41.26 -54.76
C LEU A 159 16.70 -41.73 -55.56
N GLY A 160 16.53 -42.86 -56.24
CA GLY A 160 17.44 -43.33 -57.29
C GLY A 160 17.25 -42.58 -58.60
#